data_AF-A0A5C6BR15-F1
#
_entry.id   AF-A0A5C6BR15-F1
#
_cell.length_a   1.000
_cell.length_b   1.000
_cell.length_c   1.000
_cell.angle_alpha   90.00
_cell.angle_beta   90.00
_cell.angle_gamma   90.00
#
_symmetry.space_group_name_H-M   'P 1'
#
loop_
_entity.id
_entity.type
_entity.pdbx_description
1 polymer ?
#
loop_
_entity_poly.entity_id
_entity_poly.type
_entity_poly.pdbx_seq_one_letter_code
_entity_poly.pdbx_strand_id
1 'polypeptide(L)'
;MRAVLLITILGWSATTVSTTEADTLELLYLANERPLMIRLHPQIDQLDVSEIWHAYEETLFRRLDADSDLSLSTDEAAGVPTPTELQGIGLVDSSVDLTRTVDESPRDGKVTREELATYFDDLGVQNLSIVDVSRISSVQLTSRGLFERIDGNGDQMLSQVELRGAYTSLQKFDRNDNEFIDSSELGLALGRIGITLAGSQRTIRAADAKFIRLPNDAKTSLGEAVLAYYDTDSNESLSREECGLQTERFANLDRNGDDALDLAELDQFLLPPIPTVEATLRVGTDGLGSVEATPADTSQSSPTTRRVDDEHSIVTLAHTQINLHVKSQSATQDSPERYKRVFSSVDTDKNGYLDINEARRFKNFRSAFEAMDRDRNEQINEQEMLTYMINATALAKTYLILTVTDQGRGLAEILDANRDTRLSRRELAHAVERLNTWDINSDGQIDQSEIPRQFELSLSSGNPNQLRVAGDRSASTSPNRGSDSKTPTWFGRLDRNGDGEVSRREFLGSAARFRQFDENNDGLISSDEISRN
;
A
#
# COMPACT_ATOMS: atom_id res chain seq x y z
N MET A 1 20.09 2.13 30.56
CA MET A 1 20.83 1.18 29.71
C MET A 1 20.01 0.99 28.44
N ARG A 2 20.56 1.37 27.29
CA ARG A 2 19.88 1.29 25.98
C ARG A 2 19.94 -0.16 25.49
N ALA A 3 18.85 -0.90 25.60
CA ALA A 3 18.67 -2.16 24.85
C ALA A 3 18.00 -1.79 23.52
N VAL A 4 18.83 -1.43 22.54
CA VAL A 4 18.43 -1.48 21.13
C VAL A 4 18.38 -2.96 20.78
N LEU A 5 17.22 -3.47 20.40
CA LEU A 5 17.08 -4.83 19.88
C LEU A 5 17.69 -4.86 18.48
N LEU A 6 19.02 -4.94 18.44
CA LEU A 6 19.78 -5.21 17.23
C LEU A 6 19.56 -6.70 16.91
N ILE A 7 18.79 -6.99 15.86
CA ILE A 7 18.81 -8.31 15.24
C ILE A 7 20.19 -8.43 14.57
N THR A 8 21.21 -8.83 15.33
CA THR A 8 22.49 -9.22 14.77
C THR A 8 22.35 -10.60 14.14
N ILE A 9 22.10 -10.62 12.84
CA ILE A 9 22.26 -11.83 12.02
C ILE A 9 23.77 -12.08 11.90
N LEU A 10 24.29 -12.91 12.79
CA LEU A 10 25.65 -13.45 12.68
C LEU A 10 25.69 -14.38 11.45
N GLY A 11 26.57 -14.04 10.51
CA GLY A 11 26.66 -14.67 9.20
C GLY A 11 26.71 -16.19 9.25
N TRP A 12 25.67 -16.80 8.70
CA TRP A 12 25.64 -18.23 8.38
C TRP A 12 25.62 -18.36 6.86
N SER A 13 26.50 -19.23 6.38
CA SER A 13 26.68 -19.55 4.97
C SER A 13 25.34 -19.81 4.30
N ALA A 14 25.06 -19.05 3.23
CA ALA A 14 23.91 -19.21 2.36
C ALA A 14 23.83 -20.66 1.87
N THR A 15 23.06 -21.47 2.59
CA THR A 15 22.47 -22.67 2.02
C THR A 15 21.30 -22.12 1.24
N THR A 16 21.37 -22.17 -0.08
CA THR A 16 20.31 -21.70 -0.99
C THR A 16 19.03 -22.44 -0.64
N VAL A 17 18.21 -21.82 0.20
CA VAL A 17 16.81 -22.20 0.38
C VAL A 17 16.18 -21.92 -0.98
N SER A 18 15.64 -22.96 -1.58
CA SER A 18 14.82 -22.86 -2.77
C SER A 18 13.74 -21.80 -2.52
N THR A 19 13.79 -20.67 -3.22
CA THR A 19 12.68 -19.70 -3.31
C THR A 19 11.40 -20.48 -3.54
N THR A 20 10.56 -20.58 -2.52
CA THR A 20 9.27 -21.26 -2.61
C THR A 20 8.26 -20.28 -3.19
N GLU A 21 7.21 -20.78 -3.85
CA GLU A 21 6.08 -19.97 -4.39
C GLU A 21 5.45 -19.01 -3.37
N ALA A 22 5.69 -19.21 -2.06
CA ALA A 22 5.14 -18.42 -0.97
C ALA A 22 5.65 -16.96 -0.90
N ASP A 23 6.83 -16.67 -1.45
CA ASP A 23 7.49 -15.35 -1.33
C ASP A 23 7.24 -14.42 -2.51
N THR A 24 6.61 -14.94 -3.57
CA THR A 24 6.29 -14.18 -4.77
C THR A 24 4.79 -14.02 -4.87
N LEU A 25 4.34 -12.80 -5.15
CA LEU A 25 2.94 -12.52 -5.38
C LEU A 25 2.68 -12.31 -6.87
N GLU A 26 1.87 -13.17 -7.43
CA GLU A 26 1.50 -13.11 -8.84
C GLU A 26 0.06 -12.61 -8.98
N LEU A 27 -0.09 -11.53 -9.74
CA LEU A 27 -1.36 -10.87 -9.99
C LEU A 27 -1.65 -10.88 -11.49
N LEU A 28 -2.76 -11.51 -11.87
CA LEU A 28 -3.33 -11.40 -13.20
C LEU A 28 -4.24 -10.17 -13.25
N TYR A 29 -3.88 -9.19 -14.08
CA TYR A 29 -4.71 -8.03 -14.39
C TYR A 29 -5.43 -8.22 -15.72
N LEU A 30 -6.76 -8.20 -15.70
CA LEU A 30 -7.61 -8.28 -16.89
C LEU A 30 -7.75 -6.87 -17.51
N ALA A 31 -6.75 -6.46 -18.30
CA ALA A 31 -6.76 -5.20 -19.03
C ALA A 31 -7.71 -5.24 -20.22
N ASN A 32 -8.10 -4.09 -20.77
CA ASN A 32 -9.00 -4.09 -21.94
C ASN A 32 -8.39 -4.73 -23.19
N GLU A 33 -7.07 -4.67 -23.36
CA GLU A 33 -6.40 -5.14 -24.57
C GLU A 33 -5.96 -6.61 -24.49
N ARG A 34 -5.49 -7.06 -23.32
CA ARG A 34 -5.05 -8.45 -23.06
C ARG A 34 -4.82 -8.72 -21.57
N PRO A 35 -4.82 -9.98 -21.12
CA PRO A 35 -4.43 -10.32 -19.75
C PRO A 35 -2.95 -10.01 -19.50
N LEU A 36 -2.65 -9.41 -18.34
CA LEU A 36 -1.29 -9.01 -17.95
C LEU A 36 -0.88 -9.67 -16.65
N MET A 37 0.35 -10.18 -16.61
CA MET A 37 0.91 -10.80 -15.42
C MET A 37 1.84 -9.83 -14.70
N ILE A 38 1.57 -9.57 -13.44
CA ILE A 38 2.40 -8.72 -12.58
C ILE A 38 2.97 -9.61 -11.49
N ARG A 39 4.29 -9.75 -11.47
CA ARG A 39 5.00 -10.46 -10.42
C ARG A 39 5.58 -9.45 -9.44
N LEU A 40 5.20 -9.59 -8.18
CA LEU A 40 5.67 -8.75 -7.09
C LEU A 40 6.55 -9.58 -6.15
N HIS A 41 7.67 -9.01 -5.75
CA HIS A 41 8.59 -9.54 -4.75
C HIS A 41 8.52 -8.64 -3.51
N PRO A 42 7.55 -8.88 -2.60
CA PRO A 42 7.45 -8.13 -1.36
C PRO A 42 8.55 -8.57 -0.39
N GLN A 43 9.26 -7.61 0.18
CA GLN A 43 10.37 -7.85 1.12
C GLN A 43 10.25 -6.95 2.34
N ILE A 44 10.82 -7.41 3.46
CA ILE A 44 11.08 -6.57 4.63
C ILE A 44 12.59 -6.47 4.80
N ASP A 45 13.10 -5.23 4.81
CA ASP A 45 14.52 -4.94 4.68
C ASP A 45 15.14 -5.60 3.43
N GLN A 46 15.77 -6.77 3.52
CA GLN A 46 16.28 -7.49 2.33
C GLN A 46 15.91 -8.97 2.36
N LEU A 47 15.01 -9.34 3.28
CA LEU A 47 14.61 -10.72 3.51
C LEU A 47 13.24 -10.95 2.91
N ASP A 48 13.06 -12.18 2.43
CA ASP A 48 11.77 -12.62 1.95
C ASP A 48 10.85 -12.89 3.14
N VAL A 49 9.55 -12.80 2.90
CA VAL A 49 8.54 -12.80 3.98
C VAL A 49 8.55 -14.12 4.76
N SER A 50 8.77 -15.25 4.08
CA SER A 50 8.92 -16.56 4.71
C SER A 50 10.12 -16.61 5.68
N GLU A 51 11.26 -16.03 5.30
CA GLU A 51 12.47 -16.00 6.12
C GLU A 51 12.25 -15.20 7.42
N ILE A 52 11.53 -14.09 7.32
CA ILE A 52 11.19 -13.24 8.47
C ILE A 52 10.26 -13.97 9.43
N TRP A 53 9.27 -14.68 8.89
CA TRP A 53 8.35 -15.47 9.70
C TRP A 53 9.08 -16.59 10.45
N HIS A 54 9.92 -17.36 9.77
CA HIS A 54 10.73 -18.39 10.42
C HIS A 54 11.68 -17.82 11.48
N ALA A 55 12.27 -16.65 11.22
CA ALA A 55 13.10 -15.96 12.20
C ALA A 55 12.28 -15.51 13.44
N TYR A 56 11.03 -15.09 13.23
CA TYR A 56 10.11 -14.74 14.30
C TYR A 56 9.73 -15.96 15.14
N GLU A 57 9.30 -17.07 14.52
CA GLU A 57 8.92 -18.31 15.24
C GLU A 57 10.06 -18.81 16.11
N GLU A 58 11.26 -18.83 15.56
CA GLU A 58 12.48 -19.24 16.26
C GLU A 58 12.79 -18.31 17.44
N THR A 59 12.64 -16.99 17.25
CA THR A 59 12.86 -16.00 18.30
C THR A 59 11.78 -16.06 19.38
N LEU A 60 10.53 -16.32 18.99
CA LEU A 60 9.41 -16.53 19.89
C LEU A 60 9.67 -17.76 20.76
N PHE A 61 10.00 -18.90 20.15
CA PHE A 61 10.26 -20.14 20.85
C PHE A 61 11.40 -19.97 21.87
N ARG A 62 12.57 -19.48 21.43
CA ARG A 62 13.71 -19.23 22.34
C ARG A 62 13.42 -18.24 23.46
N ARG A 63 12.54 -17.27 23.24
CA ARG A 63 12.16 -16.30 24.27
C ARG A 63 11.22 -16.91 25.30
N LEU A 64 10.37 -17.86 24.89
CA LEU A 64 9.43 -18.53 25.77
C LEU A 64 10.08 -19.69 26.52
N ASP A 65 11.02 -20.41 25.89
CA ASP A 65 11.81 -21.49 26.48
C ASP A 65 12.84 -20.93 27.48
N ALA A 66 12.38 -20.64 28.69
CA ALA A 66 13.14 -19.92 29.70
C ALA A 66 14.23 -20.79 30.33
N ASP A 67 14.02 -22.11 30.38
CA ASP A 67 14.98 -23.07 30.90
C ASP A 67 15.87 -23.72 29.82
N SER A 68 15.60 -23.41 28.54
CA SER A 68 16.36 -23.87 27.38
C SER A 68 16.35 -25.39 27.22
N ASP A 69 15.25 -26.04 27.59
CA ASP A 69 15.08 -27.49 27.46
C ASP A 69 14.57 -27.94 26.07
N LEU A 70 14.38 -26.97 25.16
CA LEU A 70 13.85 -27.14 23.80
C LEU A 70 12.38 -27.55 23.76
N SER A 71 11.61 -27.24 24.80
CA SER A 71 10.18 -27.48 24.91
C SER A 71 9.51 -26.40 25.76
N LEU A 72 8.36 -25.90 25.34
CA LEU A 72 7.60 -24.98 26.18
C LEU A 72 6.72 -25.77 27.12
N SER A 73 6.90 -25.56 28.42
CA SER A 73 5.95 -25.97 29.45
C SER A 73 4.62 -25.24 29.30
N THR A 74 3.57 -25.68 30.01
CA THR A 74 2.26 -25.02 29.99
C THR A 74 2.32 -23.52 30.36
N ASP A 75 3.19 -23.15 31.31
CA ASP A 75 3.35 -21.76 31.73
C ASP A 75 4.08 -20.91 30.68
N GLU A 76 5.04 -21.48 29.96
CA GLU A 76 5.77 -20.80 28.89
C GLU A 76 4.92 -20.69 27.61
N ALA A 77 4.17 -21.74 27.30
CA ALA A 77 3.23 -21.79 26.18
C ALA A 77 2.10 -20.75 26.32
N ALA A 78 1.81 -20.26 27.54
CA ALA A 78 0.88 -19.16 27.75
C ALA A 78 1.35 -17.83 27.12
N GLY A 79 2.63 -17.72 26.73
CA GLY A 79 3.17 -16.59 25.99
C GLY A 79 3.08 -16.70 24.47
N VAL A 80 2.56 -17.82 23.94
CA VAL A 80 2.28 -18.02 22.51
C VAL A 80 1.06 -17.18 22.12
N PRO A 81 1.08 -16.44 21.00
CA PRO A 81 -0.06 -15.68 20.52
C PRO A 81 -1.31 -16.55 20.31
N THR A 82 -2.41 -16.14 20.90
CA THR A 82 -3.72 -16.79 20.76
C THR A 82 -4.35 -16.49 19.39
N PRO A 83 -5.31 -17.30 18.92
CA PRO A 83 -6.01 -17.02 17.65
C PRO A 83 -6.72 -15.66 17.67
N THR A 84 -7.22 -15.24 18.84
CA THR A 84 -7.87 -13.94 19.02
C THR A 84 -6.90 -12.78 18.85
N GLU A 85 -5.67 -12.90 19.36
CA GLU A 85 -4.63 -11.88 19.18
C GLU A 85 -4.20 -11.79 17.71
N LEU A 86 -3.96 -12.95 17.07
CA LEU A 86 -3.60 -13.05 15.66
C LEU A 86 -4.69 -12.44 14.76
N GLN A 87 -5.96 -12.73 15.05
CA GLN A 87 -7.09 -12.15 14.33
C GLN A 87 -7.19 -10.64 14.56
N GLY A 88 -6.95 -10.18 15.80
CA GLY A 88 -6.98 -8.76 16.16
C GLY A 88 -5.92 -7.90 15.47
N ILE A 89 -4.79 -8.49 15.06
CA ILE A 89 -3.78 -7.85 14.20
C ILE A 89 -3.96 -8.16 12.71
N GLY A 90 -4.88 -9.04 12.33
CA GLY A 90 -5.20 -9.37 10.93
C GLY A 90 -4.29 -10.44 10.28
N LEU A 91 -3.56 -11.22 11.08
CA LEU A 91 -2.71 -12.32 10.58
C LEU A 91 -3.50 -13.57 10.16
N VAL A 92 -4.68 -13.75 10.75
CA VAL A 92 -5.61 -14.86 10.47
C VAL A 92 -6.99 -14.30 10.19
N ASP A 93 -7.77 -15.03 9.38
CA ASP A 93 -9.12 -14.62 9.00
C ASP A 93 -10.13 -14.76 10.17
N SER A 94 -11.24 -14.04 10.04
CA SER A 94 -12.46 -14.15 10.82
C SER A 94 -13.04 -15.57 10.92
N SER A 95 -12.72 -16.47 9.99
CA SER A 95 -13.18 -17.86 9.95
C SER A 95 -12.39 -18.83 10.83
N VAL A 96 -11.26 -18.40 11.40
CA VAL A 96 -10.38 -19.25 12.22
C VAL A 96 -11.06 -19.77 13.48
N ASP A 97 -10.71 -20.98 13.92
CA ASP A 97 -11.16 -21.51 15.20
C ASP A 97 -10.47 -20.77 16.36
N LEU A 98 -11.21 -19.87 17.00
CA LEU A 98 -10.72 -19.08 18.13
C LEU A 98 -10.43 -19.90 19.40
N THR A 99 -10.86 -21.17 19.43
CA THR A 99 -10.65 -22.07 20.57
C THR A 99 -9.44 -22.99 20.41
N ARG A 100 -8.77 -22.97 19.26
CA ARG A 100 -7.55 -23.74 18.96
C ARG A 100 -6.44 -23.38 19.96
N THR A 101 -5.75 -24.41 20.47
CA THR A 101 -4.63 -24.25 21.40
C THR A 101 -3.35 -24.87 20.87
N VAL A 102 -2.20 -24.28 21.14
CA VAL A 102 -0.90 -24.75 20.61
C VAL A 102 -0.55 -26.21 20.98
N ASP A 103 -1.00 -26.70 22.13
CA ASP A 103 -0.80 -28.09 22.61
C ASP A 103 -2.03 -28.96 22.30
N GLU A 104 -2.03 -29.64 21.15
CA GLU A 104 -3.16 -30.49 20.72
C GLU A 104 -2.77 -31.85 20.13
N SER A 105 -1.60 -32.00 19.51
CA SER A 105 -1.23 -33.22 18.79
C SER A 105 0.28 -33.48 18.80
N PRO A 106 0.81 -34.22 19.80
CA PRO A 106 0.11 -34.73 20.99
C PRO A 106 -0.37 -33.63 21.94
N ARG A 107 -1.35 -33.97 22.79
CA ARG A 107 -1.75 -33.11 23.91
C ARG A 107 -1.08 -33.61 25.19
N ASP A 108 0.18 -33.30 25.38
CA ASP A 108 1.01 -33.86 26.46
C ASP A 108 1.50 -32.82 27.48
N GLY A 109 1.07 -31.57 27.35
CA GLY A 109 1.45 -30.47 28.24
C GLY A 109 2.80 -29.85 27.91
N LYS A 110 3.40 -30.24 26.78
CA LYS A 110 4.63 -29.69 26.22
C LYS A 110 4.37 -29.20 24.80
N VAL A 111 5.09 -28.16 24.41
CA VAL A 111 5.04 -27.64 23.04
C VAL A 111 6.44 -27.63 22.46
N THR A 112 6.67 -28.46 21.47
CA THR A 112 7.87 -28.48 20.64
C THR A 112 7.83 -27.38 19.59
N ARG A 113 8.97 -27.14 18.95
CA ARG A 113 9.06 -26.17 17.85
C ARG A 113 8.15 -26.58 16.67
N GLU A 114 8.09 -27.87 16.38
CA GLU A 114 7.27 -28.42 15.32
C GLU A 114 5.78 -28.25 15.60
N GLU A 115 5.35 -28.42 16.85
CA GLU A 115 3.97 -28.15 17.27
C GLU A 115 3.62 -26.67 17.18
N LEU A 116 4.55 -25.77 17.54
CA LEU A 116 4.36 -24.33 17.40
C LEU A 116 4.18 -23.92 15.93
N ALA A 117 5.01 -24.44 15.03
CA ALA A 117 4.90 -24.17 13.59
C ALA A 117 3.57 -24.72 13.02
N THR A 118 3.23 -25.97 13.37
CA THR A 118 1.96 -26.60 12.96
C THR A 118 0.75 -25.80 13.45
N TYR A 119 0.81 -25.25 14.67
CA TYR A 119 -0.24 -24.39 15.20
C TYR A 119 -0.46 -23.14 14.34
N PHE A 120 0.59 -22.46 13.88
CA PHE A 120 0.44 -21.29 13.00
C PHE A 120 -0.04 -21.67 11.60
N ASP A 121 0.47 -22.78 11.05
CA ASP A 121 0.04 -23.32 9.76
C ASP A 121 -1.46 -23.68 9.77
N ASP A 122 -1.92 -24.37 10.82
CA ASP A 122 -3.32 -24.78 11.00
C ASP A 122 -4.27 -23.58 11.12
N LEU A 123 -3.81 -22.50 11.76
CA LEU A 123 -4.57 -21.24 11.84
C LEU A 123 -4.61 -20.47 10.52
N GLY A 124 -3.81 -20.88 9.53
CA GLY A 124 -3.71 -20.24 8.23
C GLY A 124 -3.08 -18.86 8.32
N VAL A 125 -2.05 -18.70 9.17
CA VAL A 125 -1.30 -17.44 9.23
C VAL A 125 -0.73 -17.12 7.85
N GLN A 126 -1.14 -15.98 7.28
CA GLN A 126 -0.63 -15.52 6.00
C GLN A 126 0.25 -14.30 6.20
N ASN A 127 1.53 -14.43 5.84
CA ASN A 127 2.50 -13.35 6.03
C ASN A 127 2.38 -12.26 4.95
N LEU A 128 1.54 -12.48 3.94
CA LEU A 128 1.16 -11.50 2.94
C LEU A 128 -0.36 -11.53 2.75
N SER A 129 -1.02 -10.42 3.09
CA SER A 129 -2.44 -10.21 2.88
C SER A 129 -2.68 -9.23 1.73
N ILE A 130 -3.71 -9.51 0.92
CA ILE A 130 -4.17 -8.59 -0.13
C ILE A 130 -5.54 -8.06 0.24
N VAL A 131 -5.65 -6.74 0.27
CA VAL A 131 -6.91 -6.04 0.53
C VAL A 131 -7.29 -5.25 -0.70
N ASP A 132 -8.25 -5.77 -1.48
CA ASP A 132 -8.84 -5.05 -2.61
C ASP A 132 -9.98 -4.14 -2.13
N VAL A 133 -9.68 -2.84 -2.00
CA VAL A 133 -10.65 -1.82 -1.58
C VAL A 133 -11.35 -1.13 -2.76
N SER A 134 -10.97 -1.48 -4.00
CA SER A 134 -11.53 -0.95 -5.25
C SER A 134 -13.04 -1.09 -5.39
N ARG A 135 -13.64 -1.99 -4.59
CA ARG A 135 -15.08 -2.31 -4.61
C ARG A 135 -15.90 -1.53 -3.58
N ILE A 136 -15.23 -0.77 -2.70
CA ILE A 136 -15.85 0.03 -1.62
C ILE A 136 -15.83 1.52 -1.99
N SER A 137 -14.95 1.94 -2.90
CA SER A 137 -14.71 3.33 -3.22
C SER A 137 -15.55 3.84 -4.39
N SER A 138 -16.32 4.90 -4.15
CA SER A 138 -17.04 5.67 -5.17
C SER A 138 -16.11 6.68 -5.88
N VAL A 139 -14.87 6.29 -6.25
CA VAL A 139 -13.89 7.22 -6.86
C VAL A 139 -14.37 7.75 -8.21
N GLN A 140 -15.31 7.06 -8.87
CA GLN A 140 -15.95 7.56 -10.09
C GLN A 140 -16.67 8.92 -9.95
N LEU A 141 -16.99 9.37 -8.73
CA LEU A 141 -17.65 10.67 -8.51
C LEU A 141 -16.68 11.86 -8.42
N THR A 142 -15.36 11.63 -8.27
CA THR A 142 -14.38 12.71 -8.08
C THR A 142 -13.71 13.16 -9.37
N SER A 143 -13.52 12.28 -10.35
CA SER A 143 -12.81 12.60 -11.59
C SER A 143 -13.59 13.48 -12.56
N ARG A 144 -14.90 13.23 -12.70
CA ARG A 144 -15.77 13.99 -13.62
C ARG A 144 -15.88 15.47 -13.25
N GLY A 145 -15.89 15.77 -11.94
CA GLY A 145 -16.05 17.13 -11.45
C GLY A 145 -14.84 18.04 -11.72
N LEU A 146 -13.62 17.49 -11.84
CA LEU A 146 -12.43 18.28 -12.15
C LEU A 146 -12.33 18.56 -13.65
N PHE A 147 -12.59 17.55 -14.49
CA PHE A 147 -12.58 17.68 -15.95
C PHE A 147 -13.53 18.81 -16.40
N GLU A 148 -14.79 18.75 -15.97
CA GLU A 148 -15.83 19.76 -16.28
C GLU A 148 -15.51 21.18 -15.76
N ARG A 149 -14.57 21.32 -14.81
CA ARG A 149 -14.16 22.64 -14.28
C ARG A 149 -13.01 23.26 -15.07
N ILE A 150 -12.19 22.44 -15.71
CA ILE A 150 -11.09 22.88 -16.56
C ILE A 150 -11.60 23.07 -17.99
N ASP A 151 -12.46 22.17 -18.48
CA ASP A 151 -13.23 22.30 -19.73
C ASP A 151 -14.13 23.54 -19.66
N GLY A 152 -13.61 24.65 -20.20
CA GLY A 152 -14.24 25.95 -20.09
C GLY A 152 -15.27 26.18 -21.18
N ASN A 153 -15.16 25.45 -22.30
CA ASN A 153 -16.03 25.60 -23.45
C ASN A 153 -17.17 24.53 -23.49
N GLY A 154 -17.06 23.47 -22.68
CA GLY A 154 -18.04 22.40 -22.52
C GLY A 154 -18.06 21.38 -23.66
N ASP A 155 -16.97 21.24 -24.42
CA ASP A 155 -16.88 20.31 -25.56
C ASP A 155 -16.48 18.88 -25.16
N GLN A 156 -16.30 18.62 -23.85
CA GLN A 156 -15.88 17.34 -23.29
C GLN A 156 -14.44 16.94 -23.66
N MET A 157 -13.63 17.92 -24.06
CA MET A 157 -12.21 17.78 -24.33
C MET A 157 -11.43 18.81 -23.53
N LEU A 158 -10.16 18.52 -23.20
CA LEU A 158 -9.26 19.49 -22.59
C LEU A 158 -8.25 19.94 -23.61
N SER A 159 -8.44 21.15 -24.13
CA SER A 159 -7.46 21.79 -25.00
C SER A 159 -6.24 22.28 -24.23
N GLN A 160 -5.11 22.47 -24.92
CA GLN A 160 -3.93 23.06 -24.27
C GLN A 160 -4.18 24.46 -23.68
N VAL A 161 -5.14 25.21 -24.20
CA VAL A 161 -5.49 26.55 -23.68
C VAL A 161 -6.17 26.41 -22.32
N GLU A 162 -7.09 25.46 -22.19
CA GLU A 162 -7.78 25.16 -20.94
C GLU A 162 -6.84 24.61 -19.88
N LEU A 163 -5.94 23.70 -20.27
CA LEU A 163 -4.93 23.15 -19.37
C LEU A 163 -3.94 24.22 -18.86
N ARG A 164 -3.46 25.13 -19.72
CA ARG A 164 -2.65 26.29 -19.28
C ARG A 164 -3.45 27.24 -18.38
N GLY A 165 -4.76 27.32 -18.60
CA GLY A 165 -5.69 28.10 -17.79
C GLY A 165 -6.19 27.39 -16.53
N ALA A 166 -5.82 26.13 -16.28
CA ALA A 166 -6.44 25.28 -15.27
C ALA A 166 -6.44 25.91 -13.87
N TYR A 167 -5.30 26.49 -13.46
CA TYR A 167 -5.23 27.21 -12.19
C TYR A 167 -6.23 28.36 -12.10
N THR A 168 -6.38 29.15 -13.17
CA THR A 168 -7.32 30.28 -13.19
C THR A 168 -8.77 29.79 -13.10
N SER A 169 -9.10 28.70 -13.80
CA SER A 169 -10.42 28.07 -13.74
C SER A 169 -10.75 27.51 -12.36
N LEU A 170 -9.74 26.98 -11.66
CA LEU A 170 -9.89 26.33 -10.36
C LEU A 170 -9.75 27.28 -9.16
N GLN A 171 -9.09 28.43 -9.31
CA GLN A 171 -8.83 29.38 -8.23
C GLN A 171 -10.09 29.80 -7.45
N LYS A 172 -11.25 29.86 -8.11
CA LYS A 172 -12.54 30.16 -7.46
C LYS A 172 -12.99 29.12 -6.42
N PHE A 173 -12.37 27.93 -6.42
CA PHE A 173 -12.64 26.86 -5.47
C PHE A 173 -11.67 26.84 -4.29
N ASP A 174 -10.51 27.52 -4.39
CA ASP A 174 -9.61 27.78 -3.26
C ASP A 174 -10.33 28.69 -2.25
N ARG A 175 -10.90 28.09 -1.21
CA ARG A 175 -11.76 28.81 -0.24
C ARG A 175 -10.96 29.34 0.93
N ASN A 176 -9.87 28.67 1.27
CA ASN A 176 -9.02 29.04 2.38
C ASN A 176 -7.85 29.96 1.94
N ASP A 177 -7.76 30.24 0.64
CA ASP A 177 -6.79 31.11 -0.01
C ASP A 177 -5.34 30.66 0.18
N ASN A 178 -5.10 29.35 0.22
CA ASN A 178 -3.79 28.74 0.46
C ASN A 178 -3.03 28.39 -0.82
N GLU A 179 -3.55 28.74 -2.00
CA GLU A 179 -2.99 28.43 -3.33
C GLU A 179 -2.96 26.95 -3.71
N PHE A 180 -3.55 26.10 -2.88
CA PHE A 180 -3.83 24.70 -3.19
C PHE A 180 -5.29 24.54 -3.59
N ILE A 181 -5.56 23.51 -4.37
CA ILE A 181 -6.91 23.05 -4.63
C ILE A 181 -7.03 21.66 -4.04
N ASP A 182 -7.71 21.55 -2.91
CA ASP A 182 -7.95 20.27 -2.25
C ASP A 182 -9.31 19.67 -2.61
N SER A 183 -9.51 18.43 -2.16
CA SER A 183 -10.74 17.71 -2.37
C SER A 183 -11.98 18.37 -1.81
N SER A 184 -11.87 18.81 -0.57
CA SER A 184 -12.96 19.40 0.19
C SER A 184 -13.39 20.72 -0.42
N GLU A 185 -12.44 21.46 -0.97
CA GLU A 185 -12.62 22.69 -1.74
C GLU A 185 -13.31 22.44 -3.07
N LEU A 186 -12.93 21.35 -3.74
CA LEU A 186 -13.64 20.91 -4.93
C LEU A 186 -15.04 20.34 -4.60
N GLY A 187 -15.39 20.11 -3.33
CA GLY A 187 -16.60 19.37 -2.96
C GLY A 187 -16.52 17.89 -3.40
N LEU A 188 -15.30 17.40 -3.57
CA LEU A 188 -14.92 16.05 -3.95
C LEU A 188 -14.39 15.33 -2.71
N ALA A 189 -14.62 14.03 -2.60
CA ALA A 189 -13.97 13.22 -1.57
C ALA A 189 -12.66 12.64 -2.12
N LEU A 190 -11.56 13.40 -2.12
CA LEU A 190 -10.24 12.81 -2.39
C LEU A 190 -9.81 12.10 -1.11
N GLY A 191 -9.75 10.77 -1.19
CA GLY A 191 -8.73 9.97 -0.53
C GLY A 191 -8.58 10.09 0.98
N ARG A 192 -9.63 9.83 1.76
CA ARG A 192 -9.43 9.27 3.12
C ARG A 192 -10.13 7.92 3.23
N ILE A 193 -9.43 6.87 2.81
CA ILE A 193 -9.83 5.50 3.12
C ILE A 193 -9.33 5.19 4.53
N GLY A 194 -10.19 5.39 5.52
CA GLY A 194 -10.03 4.74 6.82
C GLY A 194 -10.46 3.28 6.68
N ILE A 195 -9.55 2.40 6.27
CA ILE A 195 -9.84 0.95 6.30
C ILE A 195 -9.91 0.57 7.78
N THR A 196 -11.12 0.40 8.28
CA THR A 196 -11.33 -0.36 9.51
C THR A 196 -11.44 -1.80 9.05
N LEU A 197 -10.36 -2.58 9.17
CA LEU A 197 -10.37 -4.02 8.94
C LEU A 197 -11.25 -4.67 10.02
N ALA A 198 -12.55 -4.59 9.82
CA ALA A 198 -13.55 -5.29 10.60
C ALA A 198 -14.19 -6.33 9.69
N GLY A 199 -13.55 -7.51 9.62
CA GLY A 199 -14.18 -8.83 9.48
C GLY A 199 -15.24 -9.05 8.40
N SER A 200 -15.27 -8.28 7.31
CA SER A 200 -16.22 -8.52 6.23
C SER A 200 -15.50 -8.58 4.89
N GLN A 201 -14.82 -9.70 4.66
CA GLN A 201 -14.79 -10.27 3.31
C GLN A 201 -16.23 -10.66 2.97
N ARG A 202 -17.03 -9.72 2.49
CA ARG A 202 -18.23 -10.07 1.74
C ARG A 202 -17.76 -10.95 0.59
N THR A 203 -18.31 -12.16 0.49
CA THR A 203 -18.02 -13.12 -0.58
C THR A 203 -18.09 -12.42 -1.95
N ILE A 204 -16.91 -12.21 -2.52
CA ILE A 204 -16.71 -11.55 -3.81
C ILE A 204 -17.07 -12.56 -4.91
N ARG A 205 -17.87 -12.15 -5.90
CA ARG A 205 -17.98 -12.90 -7.16
C ARG A 205 -16.71 -12.63 -7.97
N ALA A 206 -16.00 -13.70 -8.36
CA ALA A 206 -14.76 -13.65 -9.14
C ALA A 206 -14.91 -12.86 -10.45
N ALA A 207 -16.10 -12.88 -11.07
CA ALA A 207 -16.40 -12.26 -12.36
C ALA A 207 -16.22 -10.72 -12.44
N ASP A 208 -16.22 -10.00 -11.31
CA ASP A 208 -16.05 -8.54 -11.31
C ASP A 208 -14.61 -8.12 -10.90
N ALA A 209 -13.70 -9.08 -10.67
CA ALA A 209 -12.32 -8.81 -10.22
C ALA A 209 -11.41 -8.50 -11.41
N LYS A 210 -10.85 -7.29 -11.47
CA LYS A 210 -9.83 -6.98 -12.47
C LYS A 210 -8.44 -7.45 -12.09
N PHE A 211 -8.18 -7.67 -10.81
CA PHE A 211 -6.97 -8.35 -10.32
C PHE A 211 -7.36 -9.70 -9.73
N ILE A 212 -6.63 -10.74 -10.13
CA ILE A 212 -6.78 -12.10 -9.63
C ILE A 212 -5.43 -12.54 -9.06
N ARG A 213 -5.41 -12.96 -7.79
CA ARG A 213 -4.22 -13.51 -7.12
C ARG A 213 -3.94 -14.93 -7.59
N LEU A 214 -2.67 -15.27 -7.80
CA LEU A 214 -2.20 -16.62 -8.06
C LEU A 214 -1.37 -17.16 -6.88
N PRO A 215 -1.45 -18.47 -6.58
CA PRO A 215 -2.49 -19.40 -7.06
C PRO A 215 -3.87 -18.98 -6.53
N ASN A 216 -4.92 -19.17 -7.35
CA ASN A 216 -6.28 -18.79 -6.97
C ASN A 216 -6.90 -19.91 -6.11
N ASP A 217 -7.25 -19.62 -4.86
CA ASP A 217 -7.94 -20.56 -3.96
C ASP A 217 -9.40 -20.82 -4.37
N ALA A 218 -9.92 -20.10 -5.38
CA ALA A 218 -11.28 -20.27 -5.86
C ALA A 218 -11.47 -21.55 -6.69
N LYS A 219 -12.66 -22.15 -6.59
CA LYS A 219 -13.12 -23.27 -7.43
C LYS A 219 -13.22 -22.96 -8.94
N THR A 220 -13.03 -21.70 -9.33
CA THR A 220 -13.11 -21.19 -10.69
C THR A 220 -11.71 -21.23 -11.28
N SER A 221 -11.51 -21.98 -12.36
CA SER A 221 -10.23 -22.00 -13.05
C SER A 221 -9.97 -20.62 -13.67
N LEU A 222 -8.70 -20.23 -13.78
CA LEU A 222 -8.37 -18.90 -14.27
C LEU A 222 -8.80 -18.69 -15.72
N GLY A 223 -8.84 -19.76 -16.53
CA GLY A 223 -9.41 -19.72 -17.86
C GLY A 223 -10.86 -19.26 -17.86
N GLU A 224 -11.68 -19.65 -16.87
CA GLU A 224 -13.07 -19.18 -16.75
C GLU A 224 -13.13 -17.67 -16.51
N ALA A 225 -12.22 -17.13 -15.70
CA ALA A 225 -12.17 -15.70 -15.42
C ALA A 225 -11.69 -14.88 -16.63
N VAL A 226 -10.76 -15.42 -17.41
CA VAL A 226 -10.29 -14.81 -18.67
C VAL A 226 -11.40 -14.85 -19.73
N LEU A 227 -12.05 -16.02 -19.93
CA LEU A 227 -13.19 -16.15 -20.85
C LEU A 227 -14.30 -15.18 -20.51
N ALA A 228 -14.74 -15.13 -19.25
CA ALA A 228 -15.82 -14.25 -18.81
C ALA A 228 -15.55 -12.75 -19.08
N TYR A 229 -14.29 -12.36 -19.28
CA TYR A 229 -13.91 -10.98 -19.54
C TYR A 229 -13.68 -10.65 -21.03
N TYR A 230 -13.08 -11.57 -21.78
CA TYR A 230 -12.66 -11.31 -23.18
C TYR A 230 -13.60 -11.89 -24.23
N ASP A 231 -14.36 -12.94 -23.91
CA ASP A 231 -15.31 -13.60 -24.84
C ASP A 231 -16.50 -12.65 -25.09
N THR A 232 -16.37 -11.86 -26.15
CA THR A 232 -17.30 -10.76 -26.43
C THR A 232 -18.50 -11.24 -27.25
N ASP A 233 -18.31 -12.29 -28.05
CA ASP A 233 -19.37 -12.91 -28.85
C ASP A 233 -20.07 -14.08 -28.12
N SER A 234 -19.60 -14.43 -26.92
CA SER A 234 -20.14 -15.48 -26.04
C SER A 234 -20.10 -16.86 -26.69
N ASN A 235 -19.04 -17.16 -27.44
CA ASN A 235 -18.85 -18.44 -28.13
C ASN A 235 -18.10 -19.50 -27.29
N GLU A 236 -17.74 -19.17 -26.04
CA GLU A 236 -17.00 -20.00 -25.08
C GLU A 236 -15.53 -20.28 -25.48
N SER A 237 -14.97 -19.51 -26.41
CA SER A 237 -13.56 -19.51 -26.78
C SER A 237 -13.05 -18.09 -27.01
N LEU A 238 -11.73 -17.91 -27.16
CA LEU A 238 -11.13 -16.60 -27.45
C LEU A 238 -10.42 -16.60 -28.78
N SER A 239 -10.82 -15.69 -29.66
CA SER A 239 -10.04 -15.35 -30.84
C SER A 239 -8.80 -14.52 -30.46
N ARG A 240 -7.84 -14.43 -31.39
CA ARG A 240 -6.64 -13.60 -31.19
C ARG A 240 -6.98 -12.12 -30.99
N GLU A 241 -8.02 -11.65 -31.68
CA GLU A 241 -8.51 -10.29 -31.61
C GLU A 241 -9.17 -10.00 -30.25
N GLU A 242 -9.84 -11.00 -29.66
CA GLU A 242 -10.50 -10.88 -28.36
C GLU A 242 -9.51 -10.85 -27.21
N CYS A 243 -8.51 -11.74 -27.22
CA CYS A 243 -7.55 -11.85 -26.12
C CYS A 243 -6.30 -10.98 -26.29
N GLY A 244 -6.07 -10.40 -27.49
CA GLY A 244 -4.94 -9.53 -27.81
C GLY A 244 -3.56 -10.17 -27.57
N LEU A 245 -3.48 -11.50 -27.60
CA LEU A 245 -2.23 -12.24 -27.39
C LEU A 245 -1.33 -12.16 -28.63
N GLN A 246 -0.02 -12.15 -28.40
CA GLN A 246 0.96 -12.19 -29.49
C GLN A 246 0.81 -13.48 -30.31
N THR A 247 1.04 -13.39 -31.63
CA THR A 247 0.91 -14.51 -32.57
C THR A 247 1.60 -15.79 -32.12
N GLU A 248 2.87 -15.72 -31.72
CA GLU A 248 3.63 -16.89 -31.28
C GLU A 248 3.05 -17.47 -29.99
N ARG A 249 2.59 -16.61 -29.08
CA ARG A 249 2.00 -17.03 -27.81
C ARG A 249 0.64 -17.67 -28.01
N PHE A 250 -0.21 -17.10 -28.86
CA PHE A 250 -1.50 -17.68 -29.24
C PHE A 250 -1.32 -19.07 -29.87
N ALA A 251 -0.42 -19.18 -30.86
CA ALA A 251 -0.16 -20.45 -31.55
C ALA A 251 0.45 -21.55 -30.64
N ASN A 252 1.13 -21.16 -29.55
CA ASN A 252 1.63 -22.12 -28.56
C ASN A 252 0.52 -22.66 -27.65
N LEU A 253 -0.59 -21.95 -27.53
CA LEU A 253 -1.73 -22.31 -26.67
C LEU A 253 -2.82 -23.05 -27.44
N ASP A 254 -3.07 -22.62 -28.67
CA ASP A 254 -3.94 -23.29 -29.64
C ASP A 254 -3.27 -24.61 -30.07
N ARG A 255 -3.51 -25.67 -29.30
CA ARG A 255 -2.89 -26.97 -29.51
C ARG A 255 -3.64 -27.79 -30.52
N ASN A 256 -4.94 -27.54 -30.65
CA ASN A 256 -5.80 -28.25 -31.57
C ASN A 256 -5.74 -27.63 -32.99
N GLY A 257 -5.20 -26.41 -33.12
CA GLY A 257 -4.99 -25.68 -34.37
C GLY A 257 -6.28 -25.14 -34.99
N ASP A 258 -7.27 -24.79 -34.16
CA ASP A 258 -8.58 -24.32 -34.62
C ASP A 258 -8.72 -22.78 -34.66
N ASP A 259 -7.62 -22.06 -34.43
CA ASP A 259 -7.53 -20.60 -34.40
C ASP A 259 -8.38 -19.95 -33.28
N ALA A 260 -8.76 -20.71 -32.24
CA ALA A 260 -9.42 -20.22 -31.04
C ALA A 260 -8.75 -20.80 -29.78
N LEU A 261 -8.95 -20.17 -28.62
CA LEU A 261 -8.48 -20.69 -27.32
C LEU A 261 -9.67 -21.09 -26.46
N ASP A 262 -9.83 -22.38 -26.22
CA ASP A 262 -10.86 -22.89 -25.32
C ASP A 262 -10.41 -22.85 -23.84
N LEU A 263 -11.32 -23.20 -22.93
CA LEU A 263 -11.03 -23.22 -21.49
C LEU A 263 -9.83 -24.13 -21.13
N ALA A 264 -9.67 -25.26 -21.81
CA ALA A 264 -8.61 -26.23 -21.52
C ALA A 264 -7.23 -25.71 -21.99
N GLU A 265 -7.20 -24.92 -23.05
CA GLU A 265 -5.99 -24.25 -23.55
C GLU A 265 -5.65 -23.01 -22.70
N LEU A 266 -6.66 -22.25 -22.27
CA LEU A 266 -6.49 -21.10 -21.37
C LEU A 266 -6.04 -21.49 -19.96
N ASP A 267 -6.47 -22.64 -19.44
CA ASP A 267 -5.97 -23.12 -18.14
C ASP A 267 -4.49 -23.51 -18.19
N GLN A 268 -3.95 -23.80 -19.39
CA GLN A 268 -2.53 -24.07 -19.58
C GLN A 268 -1.70 -22.81 -19.83
N PHE A 269 -2.33 -21.76 -20.37
CA PHE A 269 -1.71 -20.44 -20.58
C PHE A 269 -1.11 -19.83 -19.30
N LEU A 270 -1.68 -20.19 -18.15
CA LEU A 270 -1.38 -19.56 -16.88
C LEU A 270 -0.37 -20.35 -16.05
N LEU A 271 0.22 -21.41 -16.61
CA LEU A 271 1.19 -22.27 -15.93
C LEU A 271 2.41 -22.62 -16.81
N PRO A 272 3.63 -22.12 -16.52
CA PRO A 272 3.95 -21.11 -15.51
C PRO A 272 3.62 -19.70 -16.01
N PRO A 273 3.20 -18.79 -15.13
CA PRO A 273 2.89 -17.41 -15.50
C PRO A 273 4.17 -16.67 -15.90
N ILE A 274 4.17 -16.13 -17.12
CA ILE A 274 5.26 -15.29 -17.63
C ILE A 274 4.96 -13.83 -17.24
N PRO A 275 5.80 -13.21 -16.38
CA PRO A 275 5.57 -11.83 -15.96
C PRO A 275 5.66 -10.88 -17.16
N THR A 276 4.71 -9.96 -17.26
CA THR A 276 4.83 -8.78 -18.13
C THR A 276 5.58 -7.67 -17.40
N VAL A 277 5.38 -7.59 -16.08
CA VAL A 277 6.03 -6.65 -15.17
C VAL A 277 6.56 -7.45 -13.99
N GLU A 278 7.78 -7.16 -13.59
CA GLU A 278 8.38 -7.66 -12.36
C GLU A 278 8.71 -6.47 -11.47
N ALA A 279 8.35 -6.53 -10.19
CA ALA A 279 8.61 -5.44 -9.27
C ALA A 279 9.00 -5.95 -7.89
N THR A 280 10.02 -5.32 -7.30
CA THR A 280 10.46 -5.55 -5.93
C THR A 280 9.98 -4.39 -5.07
N LEU A 281 9.21 -4.71 -4.02
CA LEU A 281 8.67 -3.74 -3.08
C LEU A 281 9.21 -4.06 -1.69
N ARG A 282 9.92 -3.11 -1.10
CA ARG A 282 10.66 -3.31 0.14
C ARG A 282 10.19 -2.35 1.21
N VAL A 283 9.75 -2.91 2.34
CA VAL A 283 9.44 -2.14 3.54
C VAL A 283 10.61 -2.22 4.50
N GLY A 284 11.25 -1.09 4.81
CA GLY A 284 12.36 -1.02 5.76
C GLY A 284 11.86 -0.90 7.20
N THR A 285 12.52 -1.61 8.12
CA THR A 285 12.27 -1.50 9.57
C THR A 285 12.82 -0.20 10.17
N ASP A 286 13.75 0.45 9.46
CA ASP A 286 14.33 1.75 9.76
C ASP A 286 13.40 2.94 9.42
N GLY A 287 12.26 2.67 8.78
CA GLY A 287 11.30 3.68 8.35
C GLY A 287 11.58 4.24 6.96
N LEU A 288 12.43 3.58 6.17
CA LEU A 288 12.57 3.81 4.74
C LEU A 288 11.88 2.68 3.95
N GLY A 289 11.64 2.87 2.66
CA GLY A 289 11.16 1.84 1.77
C GLY A 289 11.80 1.97 0.39
N SER A 290 11.63 0.95 -0.45
CA SER A 290 12.00 1.08 -1.86
C SER A 290 11.07 0.33 -2.80
N VAL A 291 10.86 0.88 -3.99
CA VAL A 291 10.15 0.23 -5.09
C VAL A 291 11.02 0.26 -6.33
N GLU A 292 11.23 -0.91 -6.91
CA GLU A 292 11.86 -1.06 -8.22
C GLU A 292 10.95 -1.89 -9.11
N ALA A 293 10.62 -1.38 -10.29
CA ALA A 293 9.76 -2.07 -11.25
C ALA A 293 10.42 -2.09 -12.63
N THR A 294 10.42 -3.26 -13.27
CA THR A 294 11.03 -3.50 -14.57
C THR A 294 10.02 -4.17 -15.51
N PRO A 295 9.99 -3.76 -16.79
CA PRO A 295 9.33 -4.55 -17.82
C PRO A 295 10.02 -5.91 -17.97
N ALA A 296 9.26 -6.99 -17.93
CA ALA A 296 9.76 -8.35 -18.16
C ALA A 296 9.47 -8.84 -19.59
N ASP A 297 8.44 -8.28 -20.24
CA ASP A 297 8.24 -8.41 -21.69
C ASP A 297 9.05 -7.31 -22.41
N THR A 298 9.68 -7.65 -23.55
CA THR A 298 10.48 -6.75 -24.39
C THR A 298 9.86 -6.52 -25.78
N SER A 299 8.61 -6.93 -25.99
CA SER A 299 7.85 -6.69 -27.22
C SER A 299 7.51 -5.21 -27.46
N GLN A 300 7.07 -4.84 -28.67
CA GLN A 300 6.74 -3.45 -29.03
C GLN A 300 5.57 -2.84 -28.23
N SER A 301 4.79 -3.66 -27.52
CA SER A 301 3.67 -3.24 -26.65
C SER A 301 3.97 -3.50 -25.18
N SER A 302 5.23 -3.30 -24.78
CA SER A 302 5.69 -3.58 -23.42
C SER A 302 5.25 -2.50 -22.42
N PRO A 303 5.07 -2.87 -21.14
CA PRO A 303 4.97 -1.89 -20.07
C PRO A 303 6.14 -0.90 -20.13
N THR A 304 5.85 0.35 -19.77
CA THR A 304 6.89 1.31 -19.43
C THR A 304 6.89 1.50 -17.92
N THR A 305 8.09 1.60 -17.34
CA THR A 305 8.25 1.88 -15.91
C THR A 305 8.91 3.22 -15.72
N ARG A 306 8.41 4.00 -14.75
CA ARG A 306 8.97 5.28 -14.37
C ARG A 306 9.10 5.33 -12.85
N ARG A 307 10.34 5.44 -12.37
CA ARG A 307 10.60 5.71 -10.96
C ARG A 307 10.25 7.17 -10.65
N VAL A 308 9.46 7.39 -9.62
CA VAL A 308 9.09 8.75 -9.16
C VAL A 308 10.06 9.18 -8.06
N ASP A 309 10.22 8.32 -7.05
CA ASP A 309 11.19 8.46 -5.98
C ASP A 309 11.62 7.08 -5.48
N ASP A 310 12.18 6.98 -4.26
CA ASP A 310 12.61 5.70 -3.72
C ASP A 310 11.44 4.77 -3.40
N GLU A 311 10.33 5.29 -2.87
CA GLU A 311 9.18 4.52 -2.39
C GLU A 311 8.06 4.39 -3.43
N HIS A 312 8.22 5.02 -4.60
CA HIS A 312 7.19 5.08 -5.63
C HIS A 312 7.71 4.76 -7.03
N SER A 313 7.04 3.83 -7.70
CA SER A 313 7.22 3.58 -9.13
C SER A 313 5.89 3.47 -9.85
N ILE A 314 5.88 3.90 -11.10
CA ILE A 314 4.69 3.88 -11.95
C ILE A 314 4.95 2.93 -13.10
N VAL A 315 3.99 2.04 -13.31
CA VAL A 315 3.96 1.12 -14.44
C VAL A 315 2.82 1.56 -15.35
N THR A 316 3.15 1.91 -16.59
CA THR A 316 2.17 2.30 -17.60
C THR A 316 2.05 1.19 -18.64
N LEU A 317 0.81 0.74 -18.85
CA LEU A 317 0.44 -0.41 -19.65
C LEU A 317 -0.75 -0.01 -20.51
N ALA A 318 -0.49 0.38 -21.76
CA ALA A 318 -1.50 0.90 -22.66
C ALA A 318 -2.36 2.00 -21.97
N HIS A 319 -3.68 1.80 -21.86
CA HIS A 319 -4.62 2.71 -21.22
C HIS A 319 -4.79 2.50 -19.70
N THR A 320 -3.83 1.85 -19.04
CA THR A 320 -3.81 1.61 -17.59
C THR A 320 -2.51 2.10 -16.97
N GLN A 321 -2.62 2.73 -15.81
CA GLN A 321 -1.47 3.08 -14.97
C GLN A 321 -1.59 2.38 -13.62
N ILE A 322 -0.53 1.67 -13.23
CA ILE A 322 -0.42 0.98 -11.96
C ILE A 322 0.66 1.68 -11.15
N ASN A 323 0.23 2.26 -10.05
CA ASN A 323 1.06 3.00 -9.14
C ASN A 323 1.48 2.07 -8.01
N LEU A 324 2.77 1.76 -7.94
CA LEU A 324 3.38 0.93 -6.92
C LEU A 324 3.98 1.83 -5.86
N HIS A 325 3.62 1.61 -4.60
CA HIS A 325 4.06 2.43 -3.49
C HIS A 325 4.34 1.60 -2.24
N VAL A 326 5.43 1.88 -1.54
CA VAL A 326 5.67 1.38 -0.18
C VAL A 326 5.36 2.46 0.85
N LYS A 327 4.41 2.18 1.75
CA LYS A 327 4.20 2.98 2.96
C LYS A 327 5.15 2.52 4.04
N SER A 328 6.28 3.20 4.19
CA SER A 328 7.15 2.96 5.32
C SER A 328 6.58 3.54 6.61
N GLN A 329 6.55 2.75 7.69
CA GLN A 329 6.14 3.25 9.00
C GLN A 329 7.32 3.97 9.66
N SER A 330 7.11 5.22 10.11
CA SER A 330 8.16 5.91 10.84
C SER A 330 8.54 5.15 12.11
N ALA A 331 9.84 4.84 12.28
CA ALA A 331 10.40 4.21 13.47
C ALA A 331 10.03 4.93 14.79
N THR A 332 9.64 6.21 14.72
CA THR A 332 9.19 7.01 15.89
C THR A 332 7.80 6.64 16.40
N GLN A 333 6.97 5.97 15.58
CA GLN A 333 5.62 5.56 15.97
C GLN A 333 5.60 4.33 16.88
N ASP A 334 6.67 3.52 16.89
CA ASP A 334 6.72 2.25 17.64
C ASP A 334 7.80 2.27 18.72
N SER A 335 7.81 3.34 19.53
CA SER A 335 8.82 3.54 20.57
C SER A 335 8.27 3.23 21.96
N PRO A 336 9.07 2.63 22.87
CA PRO A 336 8.68 2.46 24.27
C PRO A 336 8.23 3.77 24.94
N GLU A 337 8.82 4.91 24.58
CA GLU A 337 8.44 6.23 25.08
C GLU A 337 7.05 6.66 24.63
N ARG A 338 6.63 6.29 23.41
CA ARG A 338 5.24 6.51 22.97
C ARG A 338 4.28 5.67 23.79
N TYR A 339 4.59 4.39 24.00
CA TYR A 339 3.73 3.49 24.77
C TYR A 339 3.60 3.92 26.25
N LYS A 340 4.69 4.38 26.87
CA LYS A 340 4.64 5.03 28.20
C LYS A 340 3.73 6.25 28.21
N ARG A 341 3.82 7.12 27.19
CA ARG A 341 2.93 8.30 27.08
C ARG A 341 1.46 7.90 26.94
N VAL A 342 1.18 6.84 26.15
CA VAL A 342 -0.17 6.29 26.02
C VAL A 342 -0.66 5.77 27.37
N PHE A 343 0.14 4.95 28.06
CA PHE A 343 -0.17 4.44 29.40
C PHE A 343 -0.54 5.57 30.36
N SER A 344 0.32 6.58 30.50
CA SER A 344 0.08 7.73 31.37
C SER A 344 -1.13 8.60 30.97
N SER A 345 -1.59 8.51 29.72
CA SER A 345 -2.79 9.24 29.26
C SER A 345 -4.09 8.51 29.58
N VAL A 346 -4.02 7.20 29.77
CA VAL A 346 -5.16 6.32 30.07
C VAL A 346 -5.31 6.14 31.57
N ASP A 347 -4.19 6.02 32.30
CA ASP A 347 -4.08 6.01 33.78
C ASP A 347 -4.55 7.38 34.33
N THR A 348 -5.85 7.47 34.60
CA THR A 348 -6.52 8.73 34.93
C THR A 348 -6.36 9.05 36.42
N ASP A 349 -6.36 8.02 37.26
CA ASP A 349 -6.19 8.17 38.70
C ASP A 349 -4.71 8.20 39.15
N LYS A 350 -3.78 7.91 38.23
CA LYS A 350 -2.32 7.93 38.41
C LYS A 350 -1.85 6.90 39.43
N ASN A 351 -2.55 5.79 39.54
CA ASN A 351 -2.19 4.73 40.47
C ASN A 351 -1.07 3.81 39.92
N GLY A 352 -0.68 3.97 38.64
CA GLY A 352 0.37 3.17 37.99
C GLY A 352 -0.11 1.85 37.39
N TYR A 353 -1.43 1.65 37.32
CA TYR A 353 -2.11 0.48 36.77
C TYR A 353 -3.31 0.94 35.94
N LEU A 354 -3.75 0.12 34.99
CA LEU A 354 -4.97 0.34 34.23
C LEU A 354 -5.99 -0.71 34.64
N ASP A 355 -7.11 -0.26 35.22
CA ASP A 355 -8.26 -1.13 35.45
C ASP A 355 -9.07 -1.34 34.16
N ILE A 356 -10.07 -2.23 34.22
CA ILE A 356 -10.96 -2.50 33.08
C ILE A 356 -11.75 -1.26 32.59
N ASN A 357 -12.00 -0.27 33.45
CA ASN A 357 -12.72 0.94 33.09
C ASN A 357 -11.82 1.94 32.35
N GLU A 358 -10.56 2.02 32.73
CA GLU A 358 -9.56 2.84 32.05
C GLU A 358 -9.16 2.21 30.72
N ALA A 359 -8.93 0.90 30.70
CA ALA A 359 -8.60 0.15 29.48
C ALA A 359 -9.66 0.28 28.38
N ARG A 360 -10.95 0.48 28.73
CA ARG A 360 -12.05 0.72 27.77
C ARG A 360 -11.81 1.86 26.77
N ARG A 361 -10.86 2.75 27.04
CA ARG A 361 -10.48 3.84 26.12
C ARG A 361 -9.74 3.34 24.87
N PHE A 362 -9.24 2.10 24.88
CA PHE A 362 -8.69 1.47 23.69
C PHE A 362 -9.80 0.90 22.80
N LYS A 363 -9.66 1.05 21.48
CA LYS A 363 -10.67 0.58 20.50
C LYS A 363 -10.94 -0.93 20.59
N ASN A 364 -9.93 -1.74 20.90
CA ASN A 364 -10.02 -3.21 21.00
C ASN A 364 -9.71 -3.73 22.42
N PHE A 365 -10.10 -2.99 23.45
CA PHE A 365 -9.60 -3.24 24.80
C PHE A 365 -9.89 -4.63 25.36
N ARG A 366 -11.00 -5.29 25.03
CA ARG A 366 -11.37 -6.56 25.67
C ARG A 366 -10.38 -7.69 25.37
N SER A 367 -10.10 -7.92 24.09
CA SER A 367 -9.13 -8.92 23.66
C SER A 367 -7.71 -8.57 24.09
N ALA A 368 -7.38 -7.27 24.08
CA ALA A 368 -6.05 -6.80 24.46
C ALA A 368 -5.83 -6.83 25.98
N PHE A 369 -6.87 -6.68 26.79
CA PHE A 369 -6.77 -6.64 28.26
C PHE A 369 -6.38 -7.99 28.84
N GLU A 370 -7.11 -9.04 28.46
CA GLU A 370 -6.83 -10.42 28.90
C GLU A 370 -5.44 -10.90 28.48
N ALA A 371 -4.95 -10.44 27.32
CA ALA A 371 -3.62 -10.77 26.84
C ALA A 371 -2.49 -9.96 27.52
N MET A 372 -2.78 -8.74 27.98
CA MET A 372 -1.82 -7.91 28.72
C MET A 372 -1.67 -8.33 30.18
N ASP A 373 -2.78 -8.68 30.83
CA ASP A 373 -2.85 -9.09 32.24
C ASP A 373 -2.25 -10.49 32.44
N ARG A 374 -0.91 -10.56 32.46
CA ARG A 374 -0.17 -11.82 32.51
C ARG A 374 -0.20 -12.47 33.88
N ASP A 375 -0.18 -11.66 34.94
CA ASP A 375 -0.27 -12.17 36.30
C ASP A 375 -1.72 -12.42 36.76
N ARG A 376 -2.71 -12.10 35.90
CA ARG A 376 -4.15 -12.32 36.09
C ARG A 376 -4.68 -11.63 37.34
N ASN A 377 -4.18 -10.43 37.62
CA ASN A 377 -4.55 -9.64 38.79
C ASN A 377 -5.71 -8.66 38.50
N GLU A 378 -6.30 -8.70 37.31
CA GLU A 378 -7.36 -7.80 36.80
C GLU A 378 -6.90 -6.34 36.64
N GLN A 379 -5.60 -6.09 36.56
CA GLN A 379 -4.98 -4.78 36.37
C GLN A 379 -3.81 -4.89 35.39
N ILE A 380 -3.57 -3.85 34.60
CA ILE A 380 -2.43 -3.82 33.67
C ILE A 380 -1.42 -2.80 34.16
N ASN A 381 -0.21 -3.24 34.50
CA ASN A 381 0.88 -2.33 34.82
C ASN A 381 1.63 -1.85 33.56
N GLU A 382 2.47 -0.82 33.71
CA GLU A 382 3.22 -0.24 32.58
C GLU A 382 4.10 -1.28 31.85
N GLN A 383 4.72 -2.19 32.60
CA GLN A 383 5.63 -3.19 32.04
C GLN A 383 4.88 -4.26 31.26
N GLU A 384 3.71 -4.65 31.71
CA GLU A 384 2.80 -5.57 30.99
C GLU A 384 2.35 -4.97 29.67
N MET A 385 1.85 -3.72 29.70
CA MET A 385 1.45 -3.03 28.48
C MET A 385 2.63 -2.87 27.51
N LEU A 386 3.82 -2.49 28.00
CA LEU A 386 5.02 -2.36 27.17
C LEU A 386 5.42 -3.68 26.54
N THR A 387 5.43 -4.76 27.32
CA THR A 387 5.84 -6.09 26.85
C THR A 387 4.86 -6.60 25.79
N TYR A 388 3.56 -6.47 26.04
CA TYR A 388 2.53 -6.81 25.08
C TYR A 388 2.69 -6.02 23.79
N MET A 389 2.85 -4.71 23.88
CA MET A 389 2.93 -3.84 22.72
C MET A 389 4.18 -4.10 21.87
N ILE A 390 5.34 -4.31 22.50
CA ILE A 390 6.58 -4.65 21.79
C ILE A 390 6.39 -5.98 21.04
N ASN A 391 5.80 -6.99 21.68
CA ASN A 391 5.57 -8.30 21.07
C ASN A 391 4.53 -8.23 19.94
N ALA A 392 3.42 -7.53 20.15
CA ALA A 392 2.39 -7.32 19.14
C ALA A 392 2.92 -6.51 17.95
N THR A 393 3.80 -5.54 18.19
CA THR A 393 4.47 -4.79 17.12
C THR A 393 5.45 -5.67 16.35
N ALA A 394 6.27 -6.46 17.05
CA ALA A 394 7.22 -7.36 16.41
C ALA A 394 6.49 -8.38 15.52
N LEU A 395 5.41 -8.98 16.03
CA LEU A 395 4.55 -9.87 15.27
C LEU A 395 3.81 -9.16 14.14
N ALA A 396 3.37 -7.91 14.32
CA ALA A 396 2.74 -7.16 13.23
C ALA A 396 3.73 -6.82 12.10
N LYS A 397 5.01 -6.67 12.43
CA LYS A 397 6.07 -6.38 11.45
C LYS A 397 6.53 -7.60 10.67
N THR A 398 6.10 -8.81 10.99
CA THR A 398 6.43 -10.00 10.20
C THR A 398 5.51 -10.20 9.00
N TYR A 399 4.44 -9.41 8.89
CA TYR A 399 3.48 -9.52 7.81
C TYR A 399 3.35 -8.23 7.01
N LEU A 400 3.03 -8.42 5.74
CA LEU A 400 2.82 -7.36 4.78
C LEU A 400 1.36 -7.32 4.34
N ILE A 401 0.86 -6.11 4.12
CA ILE A 401 -0.46 -5.85 3.55
C ILE A 401 -0.23 -5.15 2.21
N LEU A 402 -0.66 -5.79 1.13
CA LEU A 402 -0.83 -5.13 -0.16
C LEU A 402 -2.26 -4.62 -0.28
N THR A 403 -2.43 -3.30 -0.29
CA THR A 403 -3.73 -2.68 -0.56
C THR A 403 -3.84 -2.34 -2.04
N VAL A 404 -4.89 -2.83 -2.70
CA VAL A 404 -5.21 -2.53 -4.09
C VAL A 404 -6.41 -1.57 -4.13
N THR A 405 -6.24 -0.42 -4.77
CA THR A 405 -7.31 0.59 -4.93
C THR A 405 -7.45 0.99 -6.39
N ASP A 406 -8.65 0.85 -6.95
CA ASP A 406 -9.04 1.46 -8.22
C ASP A 406 -9.34 2.95 -8.01
N GLN A 407 -8.52 3.80 -8.60
CA GLN A 407 -8.69 5.25 -8.62
C GLN A 407 -9.54 5.71 -9.82
N GLY A 408 -9.98 4.78 -10.68
CA GLY A 408 -10.76 5.09 -11.87
C GLY A 408 -9.95 5.87 -12.90
N ARG A 409 -10.64 6.71 -13.70
CA ARG A 409 -10.04 7.60 -14.71
C ARG A 409 -9.98 9.02 -14.16
N GLY A 410 -9.14 9.19 -13.15
CA GLY A 410 -9.00 10.41 -12.36
C GLY A 410 -8.04 11.42 -12.98
N LEU A 411 -8.52 12.65 -13.22
CA LEU A 411 -7.66 13.74 -13.69
C LEU A 411 -6.81 14.31 -12.56
N ALA A 412 -7.34 14.34 -11.33
CA ALA A 412 -6.63 14.90 -10.18
C ALA A 412 -5.34 14.12 -9.91
N GLU A 413 -5.41 12.80 -10.00
CA GLU A 413 -4.31 11.88 -9.72
C GLU A 413 -3.18 11.93 -10.76
N ILE A 414 -3.48 12.34 -12.01
CA ILE A 414 -2.47 12.60 -13.04
C ILE A 414 -1.77 13.94 -12.79
N LEU A 415 -2.52 14.92 -12.29
CA LEU A 415 -2.02 16.28 -12.06
C LEU A 415 -1.26 16.39 -10.74
N ASP A 416 -1.72 15.70 -9.69
CA ASP A 416 -1.11 15.54 -8.37
C ASP A 416 0.14 14.67 -8.48
N ALA A 417 1.25 15.32 -8.82
CA ALA A 417 2.50 14.65 -9.10
C ALA A 417 3.25 14.27 -7.82
N ASN A 418 3.08 15.06 -6.76
CA ASN A 418 3.72 14.82 -5.46
C ASN A 418 2.87 13.92 -4.54
N ARG A 419 1.62 13.64 -4.91
CA ARG A 419 0.65 12.78 -4.20
C ARG A 419 0.28 13.26 -2.82
N ASP A 420 0.31 14.56 -2.59
CA ASP A 420 -0.09 15.14 -1.32
C ASP A 420 -1.61 15.32 -1.20
N THR A 421 -2.38 14.84 -2.19
CA THR A 421 -3.83 14.92 -2.34
C THR A 421 -4.37 16.33 -2.60
N ARG A 422 -3.49 17.25 -2.98
CA ARG A 422 -3.80 18.63 -3.33
C ARG A 422 -3.21 18.92 -4.70
N LEU A 423 -3.80 19.88 -5.40
CA LEU A 423 -3.24 20.39 -6.65
C LEU A 423 -2.58 21.74 -6.39
N SER A 424 -1.26 21.76 -6.46
CA SER A 424 -0.47 22.99 -6.38
C SER A 424 -0.51 23.80 -7.69
N ARG A 425 -0.10 25.07 -7.62
CA ARG A 425 0.12 25.90 -8.83
C ARG A 425 1.08 25.24 -9.81
N ARG A 426 2.19 24.68 -9.31
CA ARG A 426 3.20 24.02 -10.13
C ARG A 426 2.62 22.82 -10.85
N GLU A 427 1.87 21.98 -10.15
CA GLU A 427 1.24 20.81 -10.73
C GLU A 427 0.27 21.18 -11.86
N LEU A 428 -0.56 22.20 -11.66
CA LEU A 428 -1.46 22.69 -12.69
C LEU A 428 -0.72 23.38 -13.85
N ALA A 429 0.39 24.07 -13.61
CA ALA A 429 1.22 24.67 -14.65
C ALA A 429 1.83 23.61 -15.60
N HIS A 430 2.20 22.44 -15.05
CA HIS A 430 2.71 21.30 -15.81
C HIS A 430 1.60 20.36 -16.34
N ALA A 431 0.32 20.75 -16.25
CA ALA A 431 -0.81 19.91 -16.69
C ALA A 431 -0.70 19.50 -18.16
N VAL A 432 -0.33 20.44 -19.05
CA VAL A 432 -0.16 20.16 -20.49
C VAL A 432 0.90 19.09 -20.72
N GLU A 433 2.06 19.22 -20.09
CA GLU A 433 3.16 18.28 -20.24
C GLU A 433 2.76 16.86 -19.80
N ARG A 434 2.06 16.75 -18.66
CA ARG A 434 1.61 15.46 -18.12
C ARG A 434 0.48 14.83 -18.92
N LEU A 435 -0.45 15.64 -19.43
CA LEU A 435 -1.61 15.11 -20.13
C LEU A 435 -1.31 14.79 -21.59
N ASN A 436 -0.36 15.49 -22.23
CA ASN A 436 0.06 15.18 -23.60
C ASN A 436 0.61 13.75 -23.77
N THR A 437 1.07 13.08 -22.70
CA THR A 437 1.46 11.66 -22.77
C THR A 437 0.27 10.72 -23.01
N TRP A 438 -0.95 11.24 -22.81
CA TRP A 438 -2.22 10.56 -22.97
C TRP A 438 -3.02 11.10 -24.15
N ASP A 439 -2.47 11.99 -24.98
CA ASP A 439 -3.05 12.36 -26.29
C ASP A 439 -2.76 11.23 -27.28
N ILE A 440 -3.58 10.18 -27.20
CA ILE A 440 -3.34 8.91 -27.89
C ILE A 440 -3.64 9.06 -29.37
N ASN A 441 -4.66 9.86 -29.70
CA ASN A 441 -5.03 10.14 -31.08
C ASN A 441 -4.18 11.26 -31.73
N SER A 442 -3.33 11.94 -30.93
CA SER A 442 -2.43 13.03 -31.34
C SER A 442 -3.16 14.24 -31.95
N ASP A 443 -4.36 14.55 -31.47
CA ASP A 443 -5.16 15.70 -31.94
C ASP A 443 -4.88 17.00 -31.16
N GLY A 444 -4.03 16.93 -30.12
CA GLY A 444 -3.64 18.06 -29.29
C GLY A 444 -4.64 18.42 -28.20
N GLN A 445 -5.65 17.57 -27.98
CA GLN A 445 -6.67 17.66 -26.95
C GLN A 445 -6.71 16.34 -26.17
N ILE A 446 -7.38 16.36 -25.02
CA ILE A 446 -7.50 15.18 -24.16
C ILE A 446 -8.96 14.93 -23.86
N ASP A 447 -9.50 13.83 -24.36
CA ASP A 447 -10.84 13.38 -24.02
C ASP A 447 -10.84 12.46 -22.79
N GLN A 448 -12.03 12.20 -22.23
CA GLN A 448 -12.16 11.40 -21.01
C GLN A 448 -11.76 9.91 -21.18
N SER A 449 -11.89 9.36 -22.39
CA SER A 449 -11.53 7.98 -22.71
C SER A 449 -10.01 7.78 -22.81
N GLU A 450 -9.29 8.84 -23.16
CA GLU A 450 -7.83 8.90 -23.21
C GLU A 450 -7.17 8.92 -21.83
N ILE A 451 -7.87 9.43 -20.81
CA ILE A 451 -7.40 9.38 -19.42
C ILE A 451 -7.27 7.91 -18.98
N PRO A 452 -6.07 7.43 -18.62
CA PRO A 452 -5.85 6.04 -18.25
C PRO A 452 -6.62 5.69 -16.98
N ARG A 453 -7.02 4.42 -16.88
CA ARG A 453 -7.50 3.89 -15.60
C ARG A 453 -6.31 3.69 -14.66
N GLN A 454 -6.42 4.21 -13.45
CA GLN A 454 -5.35 4.21 -12.47
C GLN A 454 -5.65 3.26 -11.32
N PHE A 455 -4.64 2.51 -10.91
CA PHE A 455 -4.65 1.68 -9.72
C PHE A 455 -3.53 2.09 -8.79
N GLU A 456 -3.79 2.05 -7.49
CA GLU A 456 -2.78 2.20 -6.44
C GLU A 456 -2.60 0.85 -5.75
N LEU A 457 -1.38 0.31 -5.83
CA LEU A 457 -0.90 -0.88 -5.14
C LEU A 457 0.06 -0.40 -4.07
N SER A 458 -0.42 -0.37 -2.83
CA SER A 458 0.32 0.15 -1.68
C SER A 458 0.70 -1.01 -0.76
N LEU A 459 1.99 -1.28 -0.65
CA LEU A 459 2.54 -2.24 0.31
C LEU A 459 2.83 -1.52 1.63
N SER A 460 2.40 -2.11 2.74
CA SER A 460 2.72 -1.63 4.08
C SER A 460 3.01 -2.80 4.99
N SER A 461 3.89 -2.61 5.97
CA SER A 461 3.97 -3.54 7.09
C SER A 461 2.69 -3.50 7.93
N GLY A 462 2.40 -4.63 8.56
CA GLY A 462 1.35 -4.71 9.54
C GLY A 462 1.45 -3.62 10.60
N ASN A 463 0.29 -3.15 11.05
CA ASN A 463 0.23 -2.21 12.17
C ASN A 463 -0.47 -2.92 13.33
N PRO A 464 0.08 -2.88 14.55
CA PRO A 464 -0.64 -3.29 15.74
C PRO A 464 -1.75 -2.25 15.99
N ASN A 465 -2.81 -2.30 15.20
CA ASN A 465 -3.91 -1.32 15.19
C ASN A 465 -4.77 -1.39 16.48
N GLN A 466 -4.33 -2.19 17.46
CA GLN A 466 -5.09 -2.56 18.63
C GLN A 466 -5.19 -1.44 19.68
N LEU A 467 -4.25 -0.48 19.71
CA LEU A 467 -4.12 0.48 20.81
C LEU A 467 -4.03 1.94 20.35
N ARG A 468 -4.84 2.31 19.34
CA ARG A 468 -5.14 3.72 19.09
C ARG A 468 -6.09 4.22 20.18
N VAL A 469 -5.63 5.18 20.99
CA VAL A 469 -6.50 5.88 21.95
C VAL A 469 -7.55 6.65 21.17
N ALA A 470 -8.82 6.48 21.53
CA ALA A 470 -9.90 7.22 20.91
C ALA A 470 -9.66 8.74 21.02
N GLY A 471 -9.55 9.43 19.88
CA GLY A 471 -9.32 10.87 19.82
C GLY A 471 -7.89 11.31 19.48
N ASP A 472 -6.93 10.38 19.37
CA ASP A 472 -5.56 10.68 18.92
C ASP A 472 -5.54 10.95 17.41
N ARG A 473 -5.87 12.20 17.04
CA ARG A 473 -5.63 12.75 15.71
C ARG A 473 -4.15 13.06 15.60
N SER A 474 -3.31 12.05 15.46
CA SER A 474 -2.00 12.26 14.85
C SER A 474 -2.26 12.80 13.46
N ALA A 475 -2.18 14.12 13.35
CA ALA A 475 -2.01 14.80 12.08
C ALA A 475 -0.83 14.12 11.40
N SER A 476 -1.06 13.60 10.20
CA SER A 476 0.00 13.36 9.23
C SER A 476 0.66 14.72 9.00
N THR A 477 1.59 15.05 9.86
CA THR A 477 2.52 16.13 9.60
C THR A 477 3.47 15.48 8.63
N SER A 478 3.37 15.84 7.35
CA SER A 478 4.32 15.40 6.34
C SER A 478 5.72 15.51 6.92
N PRO A 479 6.63 14.56 6.64
CA PRO A 479 8.03 14.79 6.92
C PRO A 479 8.38 16.04 6.13
N ASN A 480 8.60 17.13 6.86
CA ASN A 480 9.14 18.35 6.31
C ASN A 480 10.49 17.93 5.71
N ARG A 481 10.54 17.70 4.39
CA ARG A 481 11.77 17.37 3.69
C ARG A 481 12.75 18.46 4.07
N GLY A 482 13.88 18.02 4.62
CA GLY A 482 14.76 18.84 5.43
C GLY A 482 15.02 20.18 4.77
N SER A 483 14.94 21.25 5.57
CA SER A 483 15.46 22.54 5.16
C SER A 483 16.92 22.35 4.75
N ASP A 484 17.17 22.33 3.45
CA ASP A 484 18.53 22.36 2.94
C ASP A 484 19.20 23.61 3.49
N SER A 485 20.29 23.43 4.22
CA SER A 485 21.12 24.49 4.85
C SER A 485 21.66 25.54 3.86
N LYS A 486 21.34 25.41 2.56
CA LYS A 486 21.68 26.31 1.48
C LYS A 486 20.59 27.34 1.13
N THR A 487 19.37 27.19 1.63
CA THR A 487 18.30 28.17 1.35
C THR A 487 18.38 29.38 2.30
N PRO A 488 18.29 30.62 1.80
CA PRO A 488 18.25 31.81 2.62
C PRO A 488 17.06 31.78 3.59
N THR A 489 17.27 32.27 4.82
CA THR A 489 16.22 32.34 5.85
C THR A 489 14.97 33.15 5.45
N TRP A 490 15.06 34.00 4.43
CA TRP A 490 13.88 34.71 3.91
C TRP A 490 12.95 33.78 3.11
N PHE A 491 13.48 32.72 2.48
CA PHE A 491 12.71 31.81 1.64
C PHE A 491 11.59 31.13 2.44
N GLY A 492 11.96 30.37 3.48
CA GLY A 492 10.99 29.73 4.38
C GLY A 492 10.17 30.70 5.25
N ARG A 493 10.43 32.03 5.18
CA ARG A 493 9.56 33.05 5.80
C ARG A 493 8.53 33.62 4.82
N LEU A 494 8.81 33.54 3.53
CA LEU A 494 7.91 33.97 2.47
C LEU A 494 7.01 32.84 2.02
N ASP A 495 7.50 31.61 2.01
CA ASP A 495 6.71 30.37 1.85
C ASP A 495 5.71 30.26 3.02
N ARG A 496 4.49 30.77 2.82
CA ARG A 496 3.46 30.86 3.86
C ARG A 496 2.57 29.63 3.87
N ASN A 497 2.37 29.03 2.70
CA ASN A 497 1.57 27.83 2.55
C ASN A 497 2.38 26.55 2.84
N GLY A 498 3.71 26.66 2.95
CA GLY A 498 4.62 25.58 3.34
C GLY A 498 4.85 24.57 2.23
N ASP A 499 4.74 25.01 0.97
CA ASP A 499 4.84 24.14 -0.21
C ASP A 499 6.28 23.95 -0.70
N GLY A 500 7.24 24.64 -0.07
CA GLY A 500 8.66 24.60 -0.44
C GLY A 500 9.00 25.50 -1.63
N GLU A 501 8.07 26.35 -2.05
CA GLU A 501 8.18 27.31 -3.14
C GLU A 501 7.75 28.70 -2.65
N VAL A 502 8.03 29.74 -3.43
CA VAL A 502 7.54 31.09 -3.13
C VAL A 502 6.81 31.63 -4.35
N SER A 503 5.50 31.80 -4.21
CA SER A 503 4.68 32.34 -5.29
C SER A 503 4.84 33.85 -5.43
N ARG A 504 4.37 34.41 -6.55
CA ARG A 504 4.38 35.86 -6.77
C ARG A 504 3.63 36.63 -5.68
N ARG A 505 2.60 36.03 -5.08
CA ARG A 505 1.79 36.62 -4.01
C ARG A 505 2.52 36.65 -2.67
N GLU A 506 3.30 35.63 -2.42
CA GLU A 506 4.14 35.49 -1.22
C GLU A 506 5.39 36.36 -1.28
N PHE A 507 5.90 36.60 -2.50
CA PHE A 507 7.09 37.41 -2.70
C PHE A 507 6.86 38.91 -2.44
N LEU A 508 7.47 39.43 -1.37
CA LEU A 508 7.38 40.84 -0.97
C LEU A 508 8.18 41.82 -1.85
N GLY A 509 8.97 41.33 -2.81
CA GLY A 509 9.79 42.15 -3.69
C GLY A 509 9.09 42.62 -4.97
N SER A 510 9.85 43.32 -5.83
CA SER A 510 9.35 43.78 -7.12
C SER A 510 9.23 42.63 -8.13
N ALA A 511 8.34 42.76 -9.12
CA ALA A 511 8.20 41.78 -10.20
C ALA A 511 9.49 41.60 -11.02
N ALA A 512 10.34 42.62 -11.09
CA ALA A 512 11.66 42.50 -11.73
C ALA A 512 12.59 41.59 -10.93
N ARG A 513 12.55 41.69 -9.59
CA ARG A 513 13.36 40.85 -8.71
C ARG A 513 12.82 39.42 -8.61
N PHE A 514 11.50 39.25 -8.70
CA PHE A 514 10.90 37.92 -8.79
C PHE A 514 11.42 37.16 -10.02
N ARG A 515 11.36 37.79 -11.21
CA ARG A 515 11.90 37.24 -12.47
C ARG A 515 13.41 37.01 -12.49
N GLN A 516 14.16 37.51 -11.50
CA GLN A 516 15.58 37.18 -11.37
C GLN A 516 15.79 35.84 -10.67
N PHE A 517 14.83 35.42 -9.83
CA PHE A 517 14.90 34.15 -9.10
C PHE A 517 14.09 33.05 -9.77
N ASP A 518 12.98 33.39 -10.43
CA ASP A 518 12.18 32.50 -11.29
C ASP A 518 12.90 32.36 -12.65
N GLU A 519 13.88 31.48 -12.71
CA GLU A 519 14.75 31.30 -13.88
C GLU A 519 14.02 30.53 -14.99
N ASN A 520 13.19 29.56 -14.60
CA ASN A 520 12.40 28.76 -15.53
C ASN A 520 11.13 29.48 -16.03
N ASN A 521 10.79 30.65 -15.47
CA ASN A 521 9.60 31.44 -15.76
C ASN A 521 8.28 30.67 -15.55
N ASP A 522 8.26 29.77 -14.55
CA ASP A 522 7.06 29.00 -14.17
C ASP A 522 6.13 29.80 -13.24
N GLY A 523 6.56 30.98 -12.79
CA GLY A 523 5.79 31.87 -11.92
C GLY A 523 5.92 31.56 -10.42
N LEU A 524 6.87 30.69 -10.05
CA LEU A 524 7.20 30.25 -8.69
C LEU A 524 8.72 30.37 -8.50
N ILE A 525 9.17 30.48 -7.26
CA ILE A 525 10.62 30.42 -6.95
C ILE A 525 10.85 29.14 -6.17
N SER A 526 11.64 28.23 -6.72
CA SER A 526 12.04 26.98 -6.06
C SER A 526 13.28 27.13 -5.18
N SER A 527 13.47 26.20 -4.23
CA SER A 527 14.70 26.09 -3.45
C SER A 527 15.94 25.88 -4.34
N ASP A 528 15.78 25.14 -5.43
CA ASP A 528 16.85 24.81 -6.37
C ASP A 528 17.35 26.03 -7.13
N GLU A 529 16.44 26.88 -7.64
CA GLU A 529 16.79 28.13 -8.33
C GLU A 529 17.53 29.12 -7.41
N ILE A 530 17.19 29.11 -6.13
CA ILE A 530 17.92 29.93 -5.14
C ILE A 530 19.28 29.33 -4.82
N SER A 531 19.42 28.00 -4.78
CA SER A 531 20.71 27.36 -4.49
C SER A 531 21.74 27.54 -5.62
N ARG A 532 21.29 27.88 -6.82
CA ARG A 532 22.12 28.12 -8.02
C ARG A 532 22.58 29.57 -8.16
N ASN A 533 21.95 30.52 -7.46
CA ASN A 533 22.31 31.94 -7.41
C ASN A 533 23.02 32.31 -6.10
#